data_AF-A0A9P6AX35-F1
#
_entry.id   AF-A0A9P6AX35-F1
#
_cell.length_a   1.000
_cell.length_b   1.000
_cell.length_c   1.000
_cell.angle_alpha   90.00
_cell.angle_beta   90.00
_cell.angle_gamma   90.00
#
_symmetry.space_group_name_H-M   'P 1'
#
loop_
_entity.id
_entity.type
_entity.pdbx_description
1 polymer ?
#
loop_
_entity_poly.entity_id
_entity_poly.type
_entity_poly.pdbx_seq_one_letter_code
_entity_poly.pdbx_strand_id
1 'polypeptide(L)'
;MTFILDVFVLGADIFTTSIDPSITLKSILESREIIKCFFDVRNDSDALYNIYHISMTSVVDLQILENATRRGSKRLLNGLSRTICTDAGLAKDVLAKWVEVKKISTESGVKSEVAIIAQNDAVLEKNFKAFEIRPLPQALIEYCINDVIHLPRLWLIYDRKLDYKWRAKTENESTRITGEVGPEYAEKRRHGDSLPIL
;
A
#
# COMPACT_ATOMS: atom_id res chain seq x y z
N MET A 1 -7.11 -14.42 5.67
CA MET A 1 -6.38 -14.16 6.93
C MET A 1 -5.61 -12.86 6.73
N THR A 2 -5.61 -11.97 7.72
CA THR A 2 -4.89 -10.69 7.67
C THR A 2 -3.92 -10.65 8.83
N PHE A 3 -2.71 -10.16 8.58
CA PHE A 3 -1.68 -10.00 9.60
C PHE A 3 -1.32 -8.52 9.69
N ILE A 4 -1.00 -8.07 10.91
CA ILE A 4 -0.43 -6.75 11.16
C ILE A 4 0.95 -6.97 11.77
N LEU A 5 1.94 -6.32 11.17
CA LEU A 5 3.33 -6.42 11.55
C LEU A 5 3.75 -5.05 12.09
N ASP A 6 4.15 -5.01 13.36
CA ASP A 6 4.46 -3.77 14.07
C ASP A 6 5.91 -3.33 13.84
N VAL A 7 6.12 -2.59 12.76
CA VAL A 7 7.45 -2.09 12.36
C VAL A 7 8.02 -1.08 13.37
N PHE A 8 7.16 -0.36 14.12
CA PHE A 8 7.64 0.60 15.13
C PHE A 8 8.29 -0.10 16.32
N VAL A 9 7.72 -1.22 16.77
CA VAL A 9 8.27 -2.00 17.90
C VAL A 9 9.43 -2.88 17.45
N LEU A 10 9.31 -3.53 16.29
CA LEU A 10 10.26 -4.55 15.85
C LEU A 10 11.40 -4.00 14.98
N GLY A 11 11.28 -2.78 14.47
CA GLY A 11 12.31 -2.15 13.65
C GLY A 11 12.74 -3.02 12.46
N ALA A 12 14.05 -3.13 12.24
CA ALA A 12 14.61 -3.92 11.15
C ALA A 12 14.44 -5.44 11.35
N ASP A 13 14.34 -5.91 12.59
CA ASP A 13 14.28 -7.34 12.91
C ASP A 13 13.02 -7.99 12.35
N ILE A 14 11.95 -7.23 12.13
CA ILE A 14 10.71 -7.72 11.51
C ILE A 14 10.93 -8.30 10.11
N PHE A 15 11.95 -7.80 9.41
CA PHE A 15 12.25 -8.19 8.05
C PHE A 15 13.21 -9.38 7.96
N THR A 16 14.00 -9.64 9.00
CA THR A 16 15.09 -10.64 9.01
C THR A 16 14.82 -11.81 9.96
N THR A 17 13.90 -11.67 10.90
CA THR A 17 13.53 -12.74 11.83
C THR A 17 12.94 -13.92 11.08
N SER A 18 13.44 -15.13 11.37
CA SER A 18 12.93 -16.38 10.81
C SER A 18 13.24 -17.58 11.69
N ILE A 19 12.42 -18.62 11.56
CA ILE A 19 12.71 -19.97 12.08
C ILE A 19 13.53 -20.76 11.05
N ASP A 20 13.20 -20.56 9.77
CA ASP A 20 13.98 -21.03 8.62
C ASP A 20 14.68 -19.82 7.98
N PRO A 21 16.02 -19.72 8.04
CA PRO A 21 16.78 -18.60 7.47
C PRO A 21 16.50 -18.30 5.99
N SER A 22 15.97 -19.27 5.25
CA SER A 22 15.59 -19.09 3.84
C SER A 22 14.25 -18.35 3.65
N ILE A 23 13.44 -18.23 4.71
CA ILE A 23 12.10 -17.62 4.67
C ILE A 23 12.02 -16.50 5.72
N THR A 24 12.36 -15.30 5.28
CA THR A 24 12.18 -14.03 6.00
C THR A 24 11.20 -13.12 5.26
N LEU A 25 10.61 -12.13 5.92
CA LEU A 25 9.78 -11.14 5.23
C LEU A 25 10.59 -10.38 4.15
N LYS A 26 11.87 -10.08 4.41
CA LYS A 26 12.79 -9.54 3.40
C LYS A 26 12.87 -10.46 2.19
N SER A 27 13.15 -11.75 2.38
CA SER A 27 13.24 -12.70 1.25
C SER A 27 11.94 -12.79 0.44
N ILE A 28 10.78 -12.67 1.09
CA ILE A 28 9.47 -12.65 0.43
C ILE A 28 9.31 -11.38 -0.41
N LEU A 29 9.63 -10.21 0.16
CA LEU A 29 9.54 -8.92 -0.53
C LEU A 29 10.51 -8.83 -1.72
N GLU A 30 11.70 -9.42 -1.62
CA GLU A 30 12.73 -9.43 -2.67
C GLU A 30 12.59 -10.59 -3.68
N SER A 31 11.72 -11.58 -3.43
CA SER A 31 11.54 -12.75 -4.29
C SER A 31 10.85 -12.42 -5.61
N ARG A 32 11.44 -12.83 -6.73
CA ARG A 32 10.83 -12.70 -8.06
C ARG A 32 9.66 -13.66 -8.29
N GLU A 33 9.61 -14.75 -7.53
CA GLU A 33 8.60 -15.81 -7.67
C GLU A 33 7.31 -15.47 -6.92
N ILE A 34 7.38 -14.60 -5.91
CA ILE A 34 6.24 -14.17 -5.13
C ILE A 34 5.77 -12.82 -5.64
N ILE A 35 4.53 -12.76 -6.13
CA ILE A 35 3.89 -11.52 -6.55
C ILE A 35 3.45 -10.72 -5.32
N LYS A 36 3.83 -9.44 -5.25
CA LYS A 36 3.40 -8.53 -4.19
C LYS A 36 2.36 -7.55 -4.73
N CYS A 37 1.13 -7.66 -4.26
CA CYS A 37 0.07 -6.71 -4.62
C CYS A 37 0.07 -5.53 -3.64
N PHE A 38 0.25 -4.32 -4.16
CA PHE A 38 0.16 -3.06 -3.41
C PHE A 38 -0.86 -2.15 -4.07
N PHE A 39 -1.28 -1.10 -3.36
CA PHE A 39 -2.06 -0.02 -3.95
C PHE A 39 -1.30 1.28 -3.68
N ASP A 40 -0.77 1.91 -4.74
CA ASP A 40 0.08 3.10 -4.64
C ASP A 40 1.39 2.84 -3.84
N VAL A 41 2.25 1.96 -4.37
CA VAL A 41 3.43 1.42 -3.68
C VAL A 41 4.60 2.39 -3.50
N ARG A 42 4.49 3.62 -4.01
CA ARG A 42 5.64 4.54 -4.16
C ARG A 42 6.33 4.82 -2.82
N ASN A 43 5.58 5.28 -1.84
CA ASN A 43 6.12 5.61 -0.52
C ASN A 43 6.59 4.37 0.24
N ASP A 44 5.87 3.26 0.11
CA ASP A 44 6.24 1.99 0.75
C ASP A 44 7.57 1.46 0.21
N SER A 45 7.73 1.48 -1.12
CA SER A 45 8.97 1.04 -1.77
C SER A 45 10.17 1.92 -1.41
N ASP A 46 9.95 3.24 -1.29
CA ASP A 46 10.99 4.18 -0.92
C ASP A 46 11.43 3.98 0.53
N ALA A 47 10.48 3.83 1.46
CA ALA A 47 10.76 3.55 2.86
C ALA A 47 11.49 2.20 3.02
N LEU A 48 11.01 1.14 2.37
CA LEU A 48 11.63 -0.18 2.41
C LEU A 48 13.07 -0.15 1.91
N TYR A 49 13.36 0.60 0.84
CA TYR A 49 14.70 0.69 0.29
C TYR A 49 15.63 1.60 1.12
N ASN A 50 15.21 2.82 1.42
CA ASN A 50 16.06 3.83 2.04
C ASN A 50 16.28 3.58 3.55
N ILE A 51 15.28 3.03 4.25
CA ILE A 51 15.34 2.81 5.69
C ILE A 51 15.83 1.39 6.01
N TYR A 52 15.35 0.38 5.27
CA TYR A 52 15.57 -1.03 5.60
C TYR A 52 16.44 -1.79 4.59
N HIS A 53 16.89 -1.14 3.51
CA HIS A 53 17.68 -1.75 2.44
C HIS A 53 17.02 -3.02 1.88
N ILE A 54 15.73 -2.92 1.58
CA ILE A 54 14.92 -3.97 0.96
C ILE A 54 14.55 -3.53 -0.46
N SER A 55 14.97 -4.32 -1.44
CA SER A 55 14.66 -4.08 -2.85
C SER A 55 13.48 -4.92 -3.28
N MET A 56 12.29 -4.33 -3.28
CA MET A 56 11.09 -5.02 -3.76
C MET A 56 11.25 -5.46 -5.21
N THR A 57 10.77 -6.66 -5.53
CA THR A 57 10.69 -7.20 -6.91
C THR A 57 9.29 -7.71 -7.19
N SER A 58 8.90 -7.98 -8.44
CA SER A 58 7.60 -8.62 -8.78
C SER A 58 6.39 -7.93 -8.12
N VAL A 59 6.41 -6.60 -8.09
CA VAL A 59 5.35 -5.77 -7.52
C VAL A 59 4.27 -5.54 -8.57
N VAL A 60 3.02 -5.66 -8.14
CA VAL A 60 1.84 -5.31 -8.92
C VAL A 60 1.13 -4.17 -8.19
N ASP A 61 1.17 -2.98 -8.75
CA ASP A 61 0.42 -1.84 -8.24
C ASP A 61 -1.01 -1.83 -8.79
N LEU A 62 -1.98 -2.08 -7.90
CA LEU A 62 -3.40 -2.15 -8.25
C LEU A 62 -3.99 -0.80 -8.65
N GLN A 63 -3.39 0.33 -8.28
CA GLN A 63 -3.80 1.65 -8.77
C GLN A 63 -3.47 1.80 -10.26
N ILE A 64 -2.31 1.28 -10.68
CA ILE A 64 -1.92 1.23 -12.09
C ILE A 64 -2.82 0.24 -12.86
N LEU A 65 -3.11 -0.93 -12.28
CA LEU A 65 -4.03 -1.90 -12.91
C LEU A 65 -5.44 -1.33 -13.08
N GLU A 66 -5.95 -0.62 -12.07
CA GLU A 66 -7.23 0.08 -12.13
C GLU A 66 -7.23 1.08 -13.30
N ASN A 67 -6.24 1.96 -13.39
CA ASN A 67 -6.17 2.95 -14.46
C ASN A 67 -6.02 2.31 -15.85
N ALA A 68 -5.26 1.22 -15.96
CA ALA A 68 -5.07 0.46 -17.19
C ALA A 68 -6.38 -0.18 -17.69
N THR A 69 -7.15 -0.78 -16.78
CA THR A 69 -8.36 -1.56 -17.11
C THR A 69 -9.64 -0.73 -17.11
N ARG A 70 -9.63 0.48 -16.52
CA ARG A 70 -10.80 1.36 -16.46
C ARG A 70 -11.18 1.89 -17.84
N ARG A 71 -12.50 1.96 -18.07
CA ARG A 71 -13.10 2.63 -19.23
C ARG A 71 -13.23 4.13 -18.96
N GLY A 72 -12.92 4.95 -19.97
CA GLY A 72 -13.02 6.40 -19.90
C GLY A 72 -11.69 7.09 -19.57
N SER A 73 -11.76 8.28 -18.95
CA SER A 73 -10.61 9.19 -18.79
C SER A 73 -9.54 8.64 -17.84
N LYS A 74 -8.33 8.38 -18.35
CA LYS A 74 -7.18 7.88 -17.56
C LYS A 74 -6.30 8.98 -16.96
N ARG A 75 -6.76 10.24 -17.00
CA ARG A 75 -5.97 11.42 -16.59
C ARG A 75 -5.74 11.51 -15.08
N LEU A 76 -6.66 10.97 -14.29
CA LEU A 76 -6.60 11.00 -12.82
C LEU A 76 -6.62 9.58 -12.30
N LEU A 77 -5.77 9.31 -11.31
CA LEU A 77 -5.74 8.05 -10.58
C LEU A 77 -6.85 8.02 -9.52
N ASN A 78 -7.46 6.85 -9.33
CA ASN A 78 -8.42 6.64 -8.26
C ASN A 78 -7.71 6.23 -6.96
N GLY A 79 -8.23 6.72 -5.83
CA GLY A 79 -7.81 6.25 -4.52
C GLY A 79 -8.49 4.94 -4.13
N LEU A 80 -7.87 4.19 -3.22
CA LEU A 80 -8.30 2.85 -2.81
C LEU A 80 -9.78 2.74 -2.48
N SER A 81 -10.33 3.67 -1.68
CA SER A 81 -11.76 3.61 -1.33
C SER A 81 -12.69 3.72 -2.53
N ARG A 82 -12.37 4.59 -3.49
CA ARG A 82 -13.19 4.71 -4.69
C ARG A 82 -13.13 3.40 -5.47
N THR A 83 -11.93 2.86 -5.64
CA THR A 83 -11.67 1.61 -6.33
C THR A 83 -12.41 0.43 -5.69
N ILE A 84 -12.39 0.30 -4.36
CA ILE A 84 -13.14 -0.75 -3.65
C ILE A 84 -14.65 -0.57 -3.88
N CYS A 85 -15.17 0.64 -3.71
CA CYS A 85 -16.60 0.92 -3.87
C CYS A 85 -17.12 0.62 -5.29
N THR A 86 -16.30 0.86 -6.31
CA THR A 86 -16.73 0.69 -7.71
C THR A 86 -16.43 -0.71 -8.25
N ASP A 87 -15.29 -1.28 -7.90
CA ASP A 87 -14.72 -2.40 -8.66
C ASP A 87 -14.68 -3.70 -7.86
N ALA A 88 -14.67 -3.65 -6.53
CA ALA A 88 -14.58 -4.87 -5.73
C ALA A 88 -15.82 -5.76 -5.83
N GLY A 89 -16.95 -5.27 -6.38
CA GLY A 89 -18.16 -6.08 -6.56
C GLY A 89 -18.64 -6.68 -5.24
N LEU A 90 -18.60 -5.89 -4.16
CA LEU A 90 -19.10 -6.26 -2.84
C LEU A 90 -20.62 -6.09 -2.80
N ALA A 91 -21.28 -6.89 -1.98
CA ALA A 91 -22.70 -6.68 -1.69
C ALA A 91 -22.91 -5.33 -0.98
N LYS A 92 -24.08 -4.71 -1.16
CA LYS A 92 -24.34 -3.34 -0.69
C LYS A 92 -24.20 -3.18 0.82
N ASP A 93 -24.64 -4.18 1.57
CA ASP A 93 -24.53 -4.27 3.02
C ASP A 93 -23.07 -4.39 3.49
N VAL A 94 -22.28 -5.24 2.82
CA VAL A 94 -20.84 -5.38 3.09
C VAL A 94 -20.11 -4.07 2.80
N LEU A 95 -20.43 -3.43 1.69
CA LEU A 95 -19.83 -2.15 1.32
C LEU A 95 -20.22 -1.04 2.31
N ALA A 96 -21.47 -0.98 2.73
CA ALA A 96 -21.94 -0.02 3.72
C ALA A 96 -21.18 -0.17 5.05
N LYS A 97 -21.03 -1.41 5.53
CA LYS A 97 -20.25 -1.70 6.73
C LYS A 97 -18.77 -1.31 6.57
N TRP A 98 -18.16 -1.63 5.42
CA TRP A 98 -16.78 -1.25 5.14
C TRP A 98 -16.58 0.27 5.13
N VAL A 99 -17.49 1.02 4.49
CA VAL A 99 -17.47 2.49 4.48
C VAL A 99 -17.66 3.07 5.89
N GLU A 100 -18.54 2.48 6.70
CA GLU A 100 -18.76 2.88 8.08
C GLU A 100 -17.51 2.70 8.94
N VAL A 101 -16.87 1.52 8.89
CA VAL A 101 -15.61 1.26 9.61
C VAL A 101 -14.51 2.21 9.14
N LYS A 102 -14.43 2.49 7.83
CA LYS A 102 -13.47 3.47 7.30
C LYS A 102 -13.74 4.88 7.83
N LYS A 103 -14.99 5.28 7.92
CA LYS A 103 -15.39 6.58 8.47
C LYS A 103 -15.04 6.67 9.95
N ILE A 104 -15.38 5.65 10.75
CA ILE A 104 -15.06 5.60 12.18
C ILE A 104 -13.55 5.63 12.41
N SER A 105 -12.80 4.82 11.68
CA SER A 105 -11.33 4.78 11.81
C SER A 105 -10.65 6.09 11.39
N THR A 106 -11.17 6.82 10.39
CA THR A 106 -10.58 8.09 9.94
C THR A 106 -11.12 9.35 10.64
N GLU A 107 -12.36 9.35 11.14
CA GLU A 107 -13.00 10.48 11.81
C GLU A 107 -12.96 10.37 13.34
N SER A 108 -13.04 9.17 13.89
CA SER A 108 -13.10 8.93 15.34
C SER A 108 -11.80 8.31 15.89
N GLY A 109 -11.12 7.42 15.16
CA GLY A 109 -9.85 6.82 15.60
C GLY A 109 -8.66 7.72 15.37
N VAL A 110 -8.31 7.93 14.09
CA VAL A 110 -7.14 8.71 13.67
C VAL A 110 -7.28 10.20 13.96
N LYS A 111 -8.50 10.76 14.10
CA LYS A 111 -8.67 12.17 14.46
C LYS A 111 -8.91 12.43 15.94
N SER A 112 -9.58 11.53 16.68
CA SER A 112 -9.86 11.80 18.11
C SER A 112 -8.72 11.39 19.05
N GLU A 113 -8.04 10.25 18.82
CA GLU A 113 -6.87 9.88 19.63
C GLU A 113 -5.68 10.82 19.33
N VAL A 114 -5.56 11.26 18.08
CA VAL A 114 -4.63 12.30 17.63
C VAL A 114 -4.97 13.69 18.15
N ALA A 115 -6.26 14.03 18.29
CA ALA A 115 -6.68 15.32 18.84
C ALA A 115 -6.45 15.42 20.35
N ILE A 116 -6.54 14.31 21.10
CA ILE A 116 -6.31 14.30 22.55
C ILE A 116 -4.83 14.58 22.89
N ILE A 117 -3.89 14.17 22.03
CA ILE A 117 -2.45 14.32 22.29
C ILE A 117 -1.89 15.69 21.85
N ALA A 118 -2.56 16.39 20.93
CA ALA A 118 -2.01 17.60 20.31
C ALA A 118 -2.83 18.86 20.65
N GLN A 119 -2.56 19.46 21.82
CA GLN A 119 -2.97 20.85 22.05
C GLN A 119 -2.16 21.87 21.24
N ASN A 120 -1.09 21.49 20.54
CA ASN A 120 -0.36 22.38 19.62
C ASN A 120 0.27 21.58 18.46
N ASP A 121 0.37 22.21 17.30
CA ASP A 121 1.09 21.80 16.06
C ASP A 121 0.38 20.92 15.02
N ALA A 122 0.96 20.88 13.81
CA ALA A 122 0.31 20.74 12.51
C ALA A 122 -0.14 19.32 12.12
N VAL A 123 -1.15 19.24 11.24
CA VAL A 123 -1.96 18.05 10.91
C VAL A 123 -1.19 16.88 10.26
N LEU A 124 0.03 17.08 9.75
CA LEU A 124 0.80 16.03 9.06
C LEU A 124 1.71 15.21 10.00
N GLU A 125 2.30 15.80 11.05
CA GLU A 125 3.05 15.06 12.09
C GLU A 125 2.15 14.19 12.97
N LYS A 126 0.85 14.47 12.93
CA LYS A 126 -0.19 13.90 13.78
C LYS A 126 -0.54 12.44 13.48
N ASN A 127 -0.51 12.03 12.21
CA ASN A 127 -0.85 10.65 11.85
C ASN A 127 0.24 9.66 12.28
N PHE A 128 1.52 10.04 12.21
CA PHE A 128 2.62 9.16 12.58
C PHE A 128 2.62 8.84 14.08
N LYS A 129 2.38 9.84 14.95
CA LYS A 129 2.32 9.63 16.41
C LYS A 129 1.19 8.70 16.86
N ALA A 130 0.08 8.63 16.12
CA ALA A 130 -1.00 7.69 16.43
C ALA A 130 -0.54 6.23 16.35
N PHE A 131 0.31 5.91 15.36
CA PHE A 131 0.90 4.59 15.17
C PHE A 131 2.02 4.27 16.17
N GLU A 132 2.37 5.17 17.08
CA GLU A 132 3.35 4.94 18.17
C GLU A 132 2.66 4.52 19.48
N ILE A 133 1.34 4.72 19.62
CA ILE A 133 0.57 4.38 20.83
C ILE A 133 0.48 2.86 21.01
N ARG A 134 0.77 2.36 22.22
CA ARG A 134 0.67 0.92 22.56
C ARG A 134 -0.20 0.66 23.79
N PRO A 135 -1.06 -0.40 23.78
CA PRO A 135 -1.34 -1.29 22.63
C PRO A 135 -1.98 -0.53 21.46
N LEU A 136 -1.78 -1.01 20.23
CA LEU A 136 -2.28 -0.32 19.04
C LEU A 136 -3.82 -0.20 19.13
N PRO A 137 -4.39 1.01 19.05
CA PRO A 137 -5.83 1.20 19.15
C PRO A 137 -6.61 0.36 18.14
N GLN A 138 -7.76 -0.18 18.56
CA GLN A 138 -8.60 -1.04 17.74
C GLN A 138 -9.02 -0.36 16.43
N ALA A 139 -9.28 0.96 16.46
CA ALA A 139 -9.62 1.72 15.26
C ALA A 139 -8.48 1.79 14.23
N LEU A 140 -7.21 1.83 14.68
CA LEU A 140 -6.04 1.79 13.79
C LEU A 140 -5.78 0.36 13.26
N ILE A 141 -6.06 -0.66 14.06
CA ILE A 141 -6.05 -2.06 13.59
C ILE A 141 -7.05 -2.24 12.45
N GLU A 142 -8.28 -1.78 12.63
CA GLU A 142 -9.34 -1.86 11.62
C GLU A 142 -9.02 -1.03 10.38
N TYR A 143 -8.40 0.13 10.55
CA TYR A 143 -7.86 0.93 9.46
C TYR A 143 -6.86 0.12 8.61
N CYS A 144 -5.83 -0.46 9.24
CA CYS A 144 -4.81 -1.26 8.55
C CYS A 144 -5.41 -2.47 7.82
N ILE A 145 -6.38 -3.15 8.46
CA ILE A 145 -7.07 -4.29 7.83
C ILE A 145 -7.83 -3.84 6.59
N ASN A 146 -8.54 -2.72 6.66
CA ASN A 146 -9.35 -2.21 5.55
C ASN A 146 -8.53 -1.83 4.32
N ASP A 147 -7.28 -1.41 4.50
CA ASP A 147 -6.38 -1.04 3.40
C ASP A 147 -5.90 -2.27 2.59
N VAL A 148 -5.94 -3.49 3.17
CA VAL A 148 -5.40 -4.69 2.52
C VAL A 148 -6.44 -5.79 2.22
N ILE A 149 -7.53 -5.87 2.98
CA ILE A 149 -8.45 -7.02 2.96
C ILE A 149 -9.12 -7.26 1.60
N HIS A 150 -9.27 -6.22 0.77
CA HIS A 150 -9.91 -6.30 -0.54
C HIS A 150 -8.92 -6.31 -1.72
N LEU A 151 -7.62 -6.15 -1.49
CA LEU A 151 -6.61 -6.14 -2.56
C LEU A 151 -6.56 -7.47 -3.35
N PRO A 152 -6.60 -8.67 -2.73
CA PRO A 152 -6.60 -9.92 -3.48
C PRO A 152 -7.81 -10.05 -4.43
N ARG A 153 -8.96 -9.53 -4.00
CA ARG A 153 -10.19 -9.53 -4.82
C ARG A 153 -10.08 -8.57 -6.00
N LEU A 154 -9.56 -7.37 -5.78
CA LEU A 154 -9.31 -6.40 -6.84
C LEU A 154 -8.31 -6.94 -7.87
N TRP A 155 -7.22 -7.55 -7.39
CA TRP A 155 -6.23 -8.21 -8.25
C TRP A 155 -6.89 -9.25 -9.18
N LEU A 156 -7.68 -10.18 -8.65
CA LEU A 156 -8.39 -11.18 -9.46
C LEU A 156 -9.32 -10.56 -10.52
N ILE A 157 -9.94 -9.43 -10.21
CA ILE A 157 -10.85 -8.74 -11.13
C ILE A 157 -10.07 -8.06 -12.26
N TYR A 158 -8.94 -7.42 -11.96
CA TYR A 158 -8.13 -6.75 -12.97
C TYR A 158 -7.31 -7.74 -13.79
N ASP A 159 -6.77 -8.77 -13.16
CA ASP A 159 -5.99 -9.82 -13.81
C ASP A 159 -6.77 -10.48 -14.96
N ARG A 160 -8.07 -10.73 -14.75
CA ARG A 160 -8.98 -11.26 -15.79
C ARG A 160 -9.31 -10.29 -16.92
N LYS A 161 -9.12 -8.99 -16.72
CA LYS A 161 -9.40 -7.94 -17.71
C LYS A 161 -8.17 -7.59 -18.55
N LEU A 162 -6.97 -7.93 -18.09
CA LEU A 162 -5.72 -7.57 -18.74
C LEU A 162 -5.42 -8.51 -19.90
N ASP A 163 -5.16 -7.92 -21.07
CA ASP A 163 -4.46 -8.63 -22.14
C ASP A 163 -2.94 -8.66 -21.86
N TYR A 164 -2.21 -9.45 -22.65
CA TYR A 164 -0.77 -9.64 -22.47
C TYR A 164 0.03 -8.32 -22.60
N LYS A 165 -0.41 -7.38 -23.44
CA LYS A 165 0.29 -6.11 -23.66
C LYS A 165 0.13 -5.20 -22.44
N TRP A 166 -1.08 -5.11 -21.92
CA TRP A 166 -1.35 -4.33 -20.72
C TRP A 166 -0.67 -4.91 -19.50
N ARG A 167 -0.66 -6.24 -19.34
CA ARG A 167 0.09 -6.91 -18.27
C ARG A 167 1.57 -6.50 -18.27
N ALA A 168 2.24 -6.64 -19.41
CA ALA A 168 3.64 -6.24 -19.53
C ALA A 168 3.84 -4.75 -19.26
N LYS A 169 2.92 -3.89 -19.72
CA LYS A 169 3.00 -2.45 -19.47
C LYS A 169 2.83 -2.10 -17.99
N THR A 170 1.90 -2.74 -17.29
CA THR A 170 1.64 -2.50 -15.88
C THR A 170 2.73 -3.08 -14.98
N GLU A 171 3.31 -4.21 -15.35
CA GLU A 171 4.49 -4.78 -14.67
C GLU A 171 5.70 -3.87 -14.84
N ASN A 172 6.01 -3.45 -16.07
CA ASN A 172 7.10 -2.51 -16.33
C ASN A 172 6.94 -1.19 -15.57
N GLU A 173 5.71 -0.66 -15.51
CA GLU A 173 5.43 0.56 -14.76
C GLU A 173 5.57 0.34 -13.25
N SER A 174 5.11 -0.79 -12.72
CA SER A 174 5.28 -1.15 -11.31
C SER A 174 6.76 -1.27 -10.93
N THR A 175 7.56 -1.99 -11.72
CA THR A 175 9.03 -2.09 -11.64
C THR A 175 9.68 -0.70 -11.71
N ARG A 176 9.17 0.18 -12.58
CA ARG A 176 9.66 1.55 -12.72
C ARG A 176 9.47 2.37 -11.46
N ILE A 177 8.28 2.31 -10.88
CA ILE A 177 7.96 3.10 -9.69
C ILE A 177 8.50 2.51 -8.40
N THR A 178 8.90 1.24 -8.36
CA THR A 178 9.62 0.63 -7.22
C THR A 178 11.13 0.89 -7.28
N GLY A 179 11.64 1.33 -8.43
CA GLY A 179 13.06 1.64 -8.60
C GLY A 179 13.91 0.43 -8.99
N GLU A 180 13.29 -0.64 -9.51
CA GLU A 180 14.00 -1.80 -10.07
C GLU A 180 14.80 -1.45 -11.35
N VAL A 181 14.72 -0.21 -11.84
CA VAL A 181 15.38 0.27 -13.08
C VAL A 181 16.65 1.06 -12.77
N GLY A 182 17.72 0.38 -12.36
CA GLY A 182 19.10 0.90 -12.42
C GLY A 182 19.43 2.23 -11.70
N PRO A 183 20.71 2.64 -11.71
CA PRO A 183 21.21 3.78 -10.92
C PRO A 183 20.63 5.15 -11.33
N GLU A 184 20.19 5.33 -12.58
CA GLU A 184 19.66 6.59 -13.11
C GLU A 184 18.32 7.00 -12.45
N TYR A 185 17.51 6.03 -12.01
CA TYR A 185 16.25 6.28 -11.31
C TYR A 185 16.45 6.61 -9.82
N ALA A 186 17.46 6.03 -9.19
CA ALA A 186 17.85 6.38 -7.82
C ALA A 186 18.31 7.85 -7.73
N GLU A 187 18.83 8.41 -8.83
CA GLU A 187 19.29 9.80 -8.91
C GLU A 187 18.12 10.79 -9.12
N LYS A 188 17.14 10.49 -9.98
CA LYS A 188 15.92 11.30 -10.14
C LYS A 188 15.05 11.34 -8.87
N ARG A 189 15.02 10.25 -8.10
CA ARG A 189 14.34 10.19 -6.79
C ARG A 189 14.95 11.12 -5.75
N ARG A 190 16.28 11.28 -5.71
CA ARG A 190 16.97 12.20 -4.77
C ARG A 190 16.61 13.67 -4.99
N HIS A 191 16.13 14.03 -6.18
CA HIS A 191 15.84 15.41 -6.55
C HIS A 191 14.35 15.78 -6.45
N GLY A 192 13.48 14.86 -6.03
CA GLY A 192 12.05 15.14 -5.80
C GLY A 192 11.21 15.31 -7.07
N ASP A 193 11.71 14.83 -8.21
CA ASP A 193 11.02 14.99 -9.49
C ASP A 193 9.80 14.06 -9.58
N SER A 194 8.62 14.63 -9.79
CA SER A 194 7.39 13.88 -10.07
C SER A 194 7.52 13.16 -11.41
N LEU A 195 7.49 11.83 -11.36
CA LEU A 195 7.53 10.99 -12.55
C LEU A 195 6.17 10.98 -13.27
N PRO A 196 6.15 11.13 -14.60
CA PRO A 196 4.91 11.05 -15.35
C PRO A 196 4.31 9.65 -15.21
N ILE A 197 3.00 9.62 -14.94
CA ILE A 197 2.18 8.41 -14.98
C ILE A 197 1.67 8.28 -16.41
N LEU A 198 1.85 7.09 -17.01
CA LEU A 198 1.31 6.74 -18.33
C LEU A 198 -0.23 6.73 -18.38
#